data_AF-A0A2M7TUB0-F1
#
_entry.id   AF-A0A2M7TUB0-F1
#
_cell.length_a   1.000
_cell.length_b   1.000
_cell.length_c   1.000
_cell.angle_alpha   90.00
_cell.angle_beta   90.00
_cell.angle_gamma   90.00
#
_symmetry.space_group_name_H-M   'P 1'
#
loop_
_entity.id
_entity.type
_entity.pdbx_description
1 polymer ?
#
loop_
_entity_poly.entity_id
_entity_poly.type
_entity_poly.pdbx_seq_one_letter_code
_entity_poly.pdbx_strand_id
1 'polypeptide(L)'
;MVEKVLIIGSGAREHAIARALQRSPQNPQLYGLGTNRNPGLLASCSQIEIGDINDPDFVLNFAKENGITLAIIGPEAPLAAGVADALWEADFPTVGPRQDLAQI
;
A
#
# COMPACT_ATOMS: atom_id res chain seq x y z
N MET A 1 14.43 -13.60 3.18
CA MET A 1 13.19 -13.34 3.95
C MET A 1 12.06 -13.20 2.94
N VAL A 2 10.81 -13.49 3.31
CA VAL A 2 9.66 -13.28 2.41
C VAL A 2 9.29 -11.80 2.43
N GLU A 3 9.20 -11.18 1.26
CA GLU A 3 8.79 -9.78 1.14
C GLU A 3 7.32 -9.60 1.56
N LYS A 4 7.04 -8.54 2.32
CA LYS A 4 5.68 -8.17 2.75
C LYS A 4 5.30 -6.86 2.07
N VAL A 5 4.43 -6.95 1.07
CA VAL A 5 4.06 -5.81 0.24
C VAL A 5 2.72 -5.25 0.68
N LEU A 6 2.69 -3.97 1.04
CA LEU A 6 1.48 -3.21 1.31
C LEU A 6 0.98 -2.55 0.02
N ILE A 7 -0.29 -2.76 -0.31
CA ILE A 7 -0.99 -2.11 -1.41
C ILE A 7 -2.00 -1.12 -0.82
N ILE A 8 -1.85 0.16 -1.12
CA ILE A 8 -2.74 1.22 -0.64
C ILE A 8 -3.72 1.58 -1.75
N GLY A 9 -5.02 1.49 -1.43
CA GLY A 9 -6.15 1.68 -2.32
C GLY A 9 -7.00 0.42 -2.46
N SER A 10 -8.23 0.60 -2.94
CA SER A 10 -9.23 -0.47 -3.00
C SER A 10 -9.92 -0.59 -4.37
N GLY A 11 -9.37 0.07 -5.39
CA GLY A 11 -9.91 0.08 -6.74
C GLY A 11 -9.46 -1.10 -7.61
N ALA A 12 -9.79 -1.02 -8.90
CA ALA A 12 -9.41 -2.03 -9.88
C ALA A 12 -7.91 -2.02 -10.18
N ARG A 13 -7.26 -0.84 -10.13
CA ARG A 13 -5.81 -0.69 -10.30
C ARG A 13 -5.05 -1.49 -9.24
N GLU A 14 -5.44 -1.35 -7.99
CA GLU A 14 -4.80 -2.04 -6.87
C GLU A 14 -5.03 -3.56 -6.94
N HIS A 15 -6.22 -4.00 -7.33
CA HIS A 15 -6.47 -5.43 -7.59
C HIS A 15 -5.59 -5.97 -8.73
N ALA A 16 -5.39 -5.22 -9.81
CA ALA A 16 -4.50 -5.62 -10.90
C ALA A 16 -3.04 -5.73 -10.44
N ILE A 17 -2.58 -4.80 -9.60
CA ILE A 17 -1.24 -4.84 -8.97
C ILE A 17 -1.11 -6.09 -8.10
N ALA A 18 -2.07 -6.36 -7.21
CA ALA A 18 -2.06 -7.54 -6.36
C ALA A 18 -1.97 -8.84 -7.19
N ARG A 19 -2.77 -8.95 -8.25
CA ARG A 19 -2.72 -10.10 -9.16
C ARG A 19 -1.40 -10.23 -9.91
N ALA A 20 -0.73 -9.13 -10.23
CA ALA A 20 0.59 -9.17 -10.83
C ALA A 20 1.64 -9.68 -9.84
N LEU A 21 1.62 -9.19 -8.60
CA LEU A 21 2.55 -9.60 -7.55
C LEU A 21 2.38 -11.08 -7.18
N GLN A 22 1.17 -11.62 -7.17
CA GLN A 22 0.91 -13.05 -6.95
C GLN A 22 1.57 -13.97 -7.99
N ARG A 23 1.90 -13.47 -9.19
CA ARG A 23 2.62 -14.23 -10.22
C ARG A 23 4.13 -14.14 -10.09
N SER A 24 4.65 -13.34 -9.15
CA SER A 24 6.09 -13.19 -8.94
C SER A 24 6.70 -14.48 -8.39
N PRO A 25 7.85 -14.97 -8.91
CA PRO A 25 8.55 -16.11 -8.34
C PRO A 25 9.07 -15.85 -6.93
N GLN A 26 9.17 -14.58 -6.50
CA GLN A 26 9.53 -14.21 -5.13
C GLN A 26 8.39 -14.48 -4.13
N ASN A 27 7.16 -14.72 -4.61
CA ASN A 27 5.97 -15.05 -3.83
C ASN A 27 5.78 -14.14 -2.58
N PRO A 28 5.64 -12.82 -2.77
CA PRO A 28 5.49 -11.89 -1.65
C PRO A 28 4.17 -12.12 -0.90
N GLN A 29 4.18 -11.86 0.40
CA GLN A 29 2.97 -11.79 1.20
C GLN A 29 2.32 -10.42 0.99
N LEU A 30 1.04 -10.38 0.62
CA LEU A 30 0.34 -9.14 0.30
C LEU A 30 -0.52 -8.66 1.47
N TYR A 31 -0.50 -7.36 1.70
CA TYR A 31 -1.31 -6.64 2.68
C TYR A 31 -2.02 -5.49 1.97
N GLY A 32 -3.19 -5.09 2.48
CA GLY A 32 -3.98 -4.01 1.88
C GLY A 32 -4.44 -2.96 2.88
N LEU A 33 -4.42 -1.71 2.46
CA LEU A 33 -5.17 -0.62 3.08
C LEU A 33 -6.14 -0.07 2.05
N GLY A 34 -7.41 0.11 2.43
CA GLY A 34 -8.43 0.61 1.52
C GLY A 34 -9.47 1.48 2.20
N THR A 35 -10.27 2.18 1.40
CA THR A 35 -11.43 2.94 1.90
C THR A 35 -12.73 2.15 1.80
N ASN A 36 -12.73 1.02 1.07
CA ASN A 36 -13.85 0.10 0.97
C ASN A 36 -13.40 -1.36 0.75
N ARG A 37 -14.34 -2.29 0.87
CA ARG A 37 -14.08 -3.72 0.73
C ARG A 37 -14.15 -4.14 -0.74
N ASN A 38 -13.01 -4.44 -1.34
CA ASN A 38 -12.90 -5.04 -2.67
C ASN A 38 -12.71 -6.57 -2.56
N PRO A 39 -13.65 -7.41 -3.04
CA PRO A 39 -13.55 -8.85 -2.91
C PRO A 39 -12.30 -9.46 -3.57
N GLY A 40 -11.83 -8.89 -4.69
CA GLY A 40 -10.64 -9.37 -5.40
C GLY A 40 -9.37 -9.12 -4.61
N LEU A 41 -9.25 -7.95 -3.97
CA LEU A 41 -8.15 -7.65 -3.06
C LEU A 41 -8.22 -8.50 -1.80
N LEU A 42 -9.40 -8.67 -1.20
CA LEU A 42 -9.60 -9.51 -0.01
C LEU A 42 -9.17 -10.96 -0.24
N ALA A 43 -9.38 -11.50 -1.45
CA ALA A 43 -8.90 -12.83 -1.82
C ALA A 43 -7.39 -12.90 -2.07
N SER A 44 -6.73 -11.75 -2.25
CA SER A 44 -5.31 -11.67 -2.62
C SER A 44 -4.39 -11.31 -1.46
N CYS A 45 -4.89 -10.61 -0.44
CA CYS A 45 -4.11 -10.13 0.70
C CYS A 45 -4.34 -10.99 1.93
N SER A 46 -3.28 -11.18 2.73
CA SER A 46 -3.35 -11.86 4.03
C SER A 46 -4.17 -11.07 5.05
N GLN A 47 -4.09 -9.75 4.98
CA GLN A 47 -4.85 -8.83 5.82
C GLN A 47 -5.18 -7.58 5.01
N ILE A 48 -6.41 -7.08 5.21
CA ILE A 48 -6.84 -5.78 4.70
C ILE A 48 -7.51 -5.02 5.83
N GLU A 49 -7.11 -3.77 6.01
CA GLU A 49 -7.77 -2.85 6.92
C GLU A 49 -8.43 -1.70 6.15
N ILE A 50 -9.59 -1.28 6.67
CA ILE A 50 -10.40 -0.21 6.09
C ILE A 50 -10.28 1.01 6.98
N GLY A 51 -9.83 2.12 6.42
CA GLY A 51 -9.60 3.36 7.15
C GLY A 51 -9.29 4.53 6.22
N ASP A 52 -8.81 5.64 6.79
CA ASP A 52 -8.40 6.81 6.00
C ASP A 52 -7.00 6.59 5.45
N ILE A 53 -6.94 6.16 4.20
CA ILE A 53 -5.66 5.94 3.50
C ILE A 53 -4.91 7.23 3.17
N ASN A 54 -5.50 8.41 3.38
CA ASN A 54 -4.83 9.70 3.21
C ASN A 54 -4.16 10.18 4.51
N ASP A 55 -4.40 9.50 5.64
CA ASP A 55 -3.73 9.78 6.91
C ASP A 55 -2.36 9.07 6.93
N PRO A 56 -1.24 9.80 6.90
CA PRO A 56 0.09 9.19 6.91
C PRO A 56 0.38 8.39 8.17
N ASP A 57 -0.14 8.80 9.33
CA ASP A 57 0.09 8.10 10.59
C ASP A 57 -0.65 6.77 10.61
N PHE A 58 -1.90 6.74 10.14
CA PHE A 58 -2.67 5.50 9.98
C PHE A 58 -1.92 4.50 9.10
N VAL A 59 -1.45 4.93 7.93
CA VAL A 59 -0.72 4.09 6.98
C VAL A 59 0.60 3.60 7.60
N LEU A 60 1.37 4.48 8.22
CA LEU A 60 2.66 4.18 8.79
C LEU A 60 2.55 3.19 9.96
N ASN A 61 1.54 3.36 10.82
CA ASN A 61 1.30 2.44 11.93
C ASN A 61 0.96 1.04 11.42
N PHE A 62 0.07 0.93 10.44
CA PHE A 62 -0.23 -0.35 9.82
C PHE A 62 1.02 -1.01 9.21
N ALA A 63 1.88 -0.23 8.55
CA ALA A 63 3.11 -0.72 7.95
C ALA A 63 4.08 -1.29 9.01
N LYS A 64 4.25 -0.57 10.13
CA LYS A 64 5.08 -0.99 11.27
C LYS A 64 4.54 -2.27 11.93
N GLU A 65 3.26 -2.29 12.25
CA GLU A 65 2.61 -3.41 12.95
C GLU A 65 2.68 -4.72 12.16
N ASN A 66 2.58 -4.64 10.83
CA ASN A 66 2.62 -5.82 9.95
C ASN A 66 4.04 -6.17 9.47
N GLY A 67 5.04 -5.35 9.78
CA GLY A 67 6.42 -5.52 9.34
C GLY A 67 6.57 -5.45 7.83
N ILE A 68 5.88 -4.49 7.19
CA ILE A 68 5.91 -4.27 5.74
C ILE A 68 7.34 -3.98 5.27
N THR A 69 7.71 -4.49 4.10
CA THR A 69 9.04 -4.29 3.50
C THR A 69 9.00 -3.46 2.23
N LEU A 70 7.82 -3.30 1.62
CA LEU A 70 7.58 -2.45 0.46
C LEU A 70 6.13 -1.96 0.47
N ALA A 71 5.92 -0.66 0.25
CA ALA A 71 4.60 -0.09 0.03
C ALA A 71 4.40 0.31 -1.44
N ILE A 72 3.19 0.13 -1.95
CA ILE A 72 2.77 0.57 -3.29
C ILE A 72 1.50 1.40 -3.13
N ILE A 73 1.58 2.67 -3.53
CA ILE A 73 0.46 3.60 -3.42
C ILE A 73 -0.24 3.67 -4.77
N GLY A 74 -1.48 3.20 -4.81
CA GLY A 74 -2.28 3.24 -6.03
C GLY A 74 -2.92 4.61 -6.26
N PRO A 75 -3.84 5.06 -5.39
CA PRO A 75 -4.55 6.33 -5.52
C PRO A 75 -3.64 7.56 -5.44
N GLU A 76 -4.09 8.62 -6.11
CA GLU A 76 -3.42 9.92 -6.20
C GLU A 76 -3.57 10.72 -4.90
N ALA A 77 -4.70 10.59 -4.21
CA ALA A 77 -5.01 11.37 -3.00
C ALA A 77 -4.03 11.12 -1.82
N PRO A 78 -3.62 9.88 -1.48
CA PRO A 78 -2.59 9.62 -0.47
C PRO A 78 -1.24 10.25 -0.82
N LEU A 79 -0.88 10.30 -2.11
CA LEU A 79 0.36 10.93 -2.55
C LEU A 79 0.31 12.44 -2.29
N ALA A 80 -0.79 13.09 -2.67
CA ALA A 80 -1.01 14.52 -2.38
C ALA A 80 -1.08 14.83 -0.87
N ALA A 81 -1.44 13.83 -0.05
CA ALA A 81 -1.49 13.95 1.41
C ALA A 81 -0.15 13.66 2.11
N GLY A 82 0.93 13.34 1.39
CA GLY A 82 2.25 13.09 1.98
C GLY A 82 2.42 11.69 2.59
N VAL A 83 1.56 10.73 2.23
CA VAL A 83 1.68 9.35 2.71
C VAL A 83 2.97 8.69 2.23
N ALA A 84 3.40 8.99 0.99
CA ALA A 84 4.68 8.50 0.49
C ALA A 84 5.84 9.01 1.35
N ASP A 85 5.85 10.31 1.64
CA ASP A 85 6.88 10.98 2.45
C ASP A 85 7.03 10.32 3.82
N ALA A 86 5.91 10.12 4.54
CA ALA A 86 5.94 9.48 5.85
C ALA A 86 6.51 8.05 5.82
N LEU A 87 6.20 7.27 4.78
CA LEU A 87 6.77 5.94 4.61
C LEU A 87 8.28 5.99 4.29
N TRP A 88 8.69 6.87 3.39
CA TRP A 88 10.11 7.08 3.04
C TRP A 88 10.93 7.53 4.25
N GLU A 89 10.42 8.49 5.04
CA GLU A 89 11.09 9.01 6.24
C GLU A 89 11.23 7.97 7.35
N ALA A 90 10.35 6.96 7.36
CA ALA A 90 10.42 5.83 8.27
C ALA A 90 11.12 4.60 7.67
N ASP A 91 11.91 4.79 6.62
CA ASP A 91 12.70 3.75 5.94
C ASP A 91 11.88 2.59 5.35
N PHE A 92 10.61 2.82 5.01
CA PHE A 92 9.81 1.87 4.21
C PHE A 92 9.97 2.19 2.72
N PRO A 93 10.60 1.31 1.92
CA PRO A 93 10.66 1.46 0.47
C PRO A 93 9.25 1.65 -0.09
N THR A 94 9.06 2.67 -0.93
CA THR A 94 7.72 3.07 -1.37
C THR A 94 7.67 3.35 -2.86
N VAL A 95 6.74 2.71 -3.55
CA VAL A 95 6.38 3.01 -4.95
C VAL A 95 5.29 4.09 -4.93
N GLY A 96 5.73 5.33 -5.09
CA GLY A 96 4.89 6.51 -5.15
C GLY A 96 5.78 7.77 -5.07
N PRO A 97 5.48 8.84 -5.83
CA PRO A 97 6.19 10.11 -5.70
C PRO A 97 5.96 10.73 -4.32
N ARG A 98 6.95 11.51 -3.86
CA ARG A 98 6.78 12.42 -2.71
C ARG A 98 5.77 13.52 -3.02
N GLN A 99 5.20 14.12 -1.98
CA GLN A 99 4.16 15.14 -2.08
C GLN A 99 4.54 16.31 -3.00
N ASP A 100 5.77 16.78 -2.92
CA ASP A 100 6.29 17.89 -3.74
C ASP A 100 6.38 17.57 -5.24
N LEU A 101 6.48 16.28 -5.58
CA LEU A 101 6.47 15.73 -6.94
C LEU A 101 5.08 15.22 -7.37
N ALA A 102 4.15 15.07 -6.43
CA ALA A 102 2.77 14.62 -6.65
C ALA A 102 1.81 15.82 -6.82
N GLN A 103 2.12 16.72 -7.75
CA GLN A 103 1.33 17.93 -8.00
C GLN A 103 0.10 17.60 -8.84
N ILE A 104 -1.01 17.29 -8.16
CA ILE A 104 -2.30 16.87 -8.73
C ILE A 104 -3.43 17.78 -8.22
#